data_AF-A0A9D4WIA2-F1
#
_entry.id   AF-A0A9D4WIA2-F1
#
_cell.length_a   1.000
_cell.length_b   1.000
_cell.length_c   1.000
_cell.angle_alpha   90.00
_cell.angle_beta   90.00
_cell.angle_gamma   90.00
#
_symmetry.space_group_name_H-M   'P 1'
#
loop_
_entity.id
_entity.type
_entity.pdbx_description
1 polymer ?
#
loop_
_entity_poly.entity_id
_entity_poly.type
_entity_poly.pdbx_seq_one_letter_code
_entity_poly.pdbx_strand_id
1 'polypeptide(L)'
;MFVCGAKCVSHSPPLPFPSRCLNSNLSSSSNNYRPAVILPGLGNNSGDYQKLEATLNDKYGVSTVVAKVSRLDWFRNAAGLIDPNYWRGTLQPSPVLDWYLKRVDDAVEEAKELAPPGSTLSLIGHSAGGWLARLYMEQFGVSNISLLLTLGTPHLSKRCLWCYRSNQGSS
;
A
#
# COMPACT_ATOMS: atom_id res chain seq x y z
N MET A 1 -17.54 -54.93 -70.91
CA MET A 1 -18.85 -54.95 -70.21
C MET A 1 -18.66 -54.27 -68.87
N PHE A 2 -19.48 -53.24 -68.61
CA PHE A 2 -19.63 -52.41 -67.40
C PHE A 2 -18.48 -51.47 -66.96
N VAL A 3 -18.72 -50.18 -67.25
CA VAL A 3 -18.16 -48.98 -66.64
C VAL A 3 -19.09 -48.58 -65.48
N CYS A 4 -18.53 -48.23 -64.33
CA CYS A 4 -19.09 -47.30 -63.33
C CYS A 4 -18.02 -47.14 -62.23
N GLY A 5 -17.65 -45.98 -61.70
CA GLY A 5 -18.36 -44.72 -61.57
C GLY A 5 -18.10 -44.23 -60.13
N ALA A 6 -17.62 -43.00 -59.99
CA ALA A 6 -16.97 -42.43 -58.80
C ALA A 6 -17.80 -42.38 -57.51
N LYS A 7 -17.10 -42.25 -56.37
CA LYS A 7 -17.36 -41.19 -55.37
C LYS A 7 -16.27 -41.11 -54.31
N CYS A 8 -15.34 -40.18 -54.49
CA CYS A 8 -14.51 -39.65 -53.40
C CYS A 8 -15.39 -38.74 -52.54
N VAL A 9 -15.46 -38.99 -51.25
CA VAL A 9 -16.22 -38.18 -50.29
C VAL A 9 -15.41 -36.92 -49.98
N SER A 10 -15.83 -35.81 -50.61
CA SER A 10 -15.37 -34.46 -50.33
C SER A 10 -15.71 -34.07 -48.89
N HIS A 11 -14.70 -33.94 -48.03
CA HIS A 11 -14.85 -33.31 -46.72
C HIS A 11 -14.76 -31.79 -46.89
N SER A 12 -15.77 -31.10 -46.38
CA SER A 12 -15.93 -29.65 -46.42
C SER A 12 -14.73 -28.91 -45.80
N PRO A 13 -14.32 -27.76 -46.36
CA PRO A 13 -13.30 -26.91 -45.75
C PRO A 13 -13.83 -26.27 -44.45
N PRO A 14 -12.99 -26.09 -43.41
CA PRO A 14 -13.39 -25.38 -42.21
C PRO A 14 -13.60 -23.88 -42.50
N LEU A 15 -14.63 -23.32 -41.86
CA LEU A 15 -15.00 -21.91 -41.96
C LEU A 15 -13.85 -20.98 -41.55
N PRO A 16 -13.67 -19.82 -42.21
CA PRO A 16 -12.65 -18.85 -41.82
C PRO A 16 -13.01 -18.22 -40.46
N PHE A 17 -12.13 -18.43 -39.47
CA PHE A 17 -12.20 -17.72 -38.21
C PHE A 17 -12.02 -16.21 -38.44
N PRO A 18 -12.80 -15.35 -37.78
CA PRO A 18 -12.66 -13.91 -37.96
C PRO A 18 -11.30 -13.46 -37.43
N SER A 19 -10.51 -12.86 -38.33
CA SER A 19 -9.30 -12.10 -38.02
C SER A 19 -9.65 -10.98 -37.05
N ARG A 20 -9.53 -11.27 -35.74
CA ARG A 20 -9.61 -10.24 -34.72
C ARG A 20 -8.27 -9.51 -34.76
N CYS A 21 -8.24 -8.40 -35.49
CA CYS A 21 -7.17 -7.42 -35.39
C CYS A 21 -6.94 -7.15 -33.90
N LEU A 22 -5.80 -7.60 -33.37
CA LEU A 22 -5.31 -7.18 -32.07
C LEU A 22 -4.91 -5.72 -32.23
N ASN A 23 -5.90 -4.85 -32.01
CA ASN A 23 -5.68 -3.44 -31.79
C ASN A 23 -4.68 -3.36 -30.64
N SER A 24 -3.50 -2.82 -30.93
CA SER A 24 -2.46 -2.50 -29.98
C SER A 24 -3.01 -1.44 -29.01
N ASN A 25 -3.81 -1.86 -28.05
CA ASN A 25 -4.05 -1.06 -26.87
C ASN A 25 -2.74 -1.04 -26.12
N LEU A 26 -2.11 0.14 -26.10
CA LEU A 26 -1.01 0.48 -25.21
C LEU A 26 -1.25 -0.22 -23.88
N SER A 27 -0.38 -1.17 -23.56
CA SER A 27 -0.14 -1.52 -22.17
C SER A 27 0.35 -0.25 -21.50
N SER A 28 -0.58 0.55 -20.96
CA SER A 28 -0.26 1.34 -19.79
C SER A 28 0.35 0.32 -18.83
N SER A 29 1.63 0.46 -18.55
CA SER A 29 2.33 -0.37 -17.59
C SER A 29 1.56 -0.22 -16.28
N SER A 30 0.61 -1.12 -16.03
CA SER A 30 -0.02 -1.26 -14.73
C SER A 30 1.12 -1.68 -13.82
N ASN A 31 1.72 -0.70 -13.16
CA ASN A 31 2.79 -0.97 -12.21
C ASN A 31 2.21 -1.96 -11.21
N ASN A 32 2.71 -3.20 -11.27
CA ASN A 32 2.31 -4.28 -10.37
C ASN A 32 2.84 -4.06 -8.95
N TYR A 33 3.37 -2.87 -8.66
CA TYR A 33 3.86 -2.49 -7.36
C TYR A 33 2.69 -2.05 -6.49
N ARG A 34 2.68 -2.59 -5.27
CA ARG A 34 1.73 -2.21 -4.23
C ARG A 34 1.91 -0.71 -3.96
N PRO A 35 0.83 0.07 -3.87
CA PRO A 35 0.95 1.48 -3.51
C PRO A 35 1.60 1.63 -2.13
N ALA A 36 2.33 2.72 -1.93
CA ALA A 36 3.01 3.03 -0.69
C ALA A 36 2.38 4.24 0.00
N VAL A 37 2.21 4.17 1.32
CA VAL A 37 1.76 5.29 2.15
C VAL A 37 2.89 5.69 3.07
N ILE A 38 3.31 6.95 2.99
CA ILE A 38 4.36 7.51 3.85
C ILE A 38 3.72 8.14 5.08
N LEU A 39 4.19 7.75 6.26
CA LEU A 39 3.76 8.23 7.57
C LEU A 39 4.86 9.13 8.16
N PRO A 40 4.65 10.46 8.16
CA PRO A 40 5.64 11.41 8.67
C PRO A 40 5.91 11.28 10.15
N GLY A 41 7.16 11.54 10.54
CA GLY A 41 7.57 11.57 11.95
C GLY A 41 7.13 12.85 12.66
N LEU A 42 7.19 12.82 14.00
CA LEU A 42 6.88 13.95 14.88
C LEU A 42 7.62 15.23 14.43
N GLY A 43 6.89 16.33 14.25
CA GLY A 43 7.46 17.63 13.88
C GLY A 43 7.81 17.78 12.39
N ASN A 44 7.56 16.76 11.56
CA ASN A 44 7.69 16.88 10.09
C ASN A 44 6.36 17.28 9.45
N ASN A 45 6.47 17.85 8.25
CA ASN A 45 5.37 18.15 7.35
C ASN A 45 5.38 17.14 6.18
N SER A 46 4.23 16.89 5.56
CA SER A 46 4.15 16.13 4.29
C SER A 46 5.12 16.64 3.21
N GLY A 47 5.35 17.95 3.15
CA GLY A 47 6.29 18.60 2.23
C GLY A 47 7.73 18.08 2.33
N ASP A 48 8.16 17.63 3.51
CA ASP A 48 9.51 17.09 3.71
C ASP A 48 9.72 15.76 2.95
N TYR A 49 8.62 15.12 2.53
CA TYR A 49 8.62 13.83 1.84
C TYR A 49 8.36 13.95 0.34
N GLN A 50 8.13 15.14 -0.21
CA GLN A 50 7.86 15.32 -1.65
C GLN A 50 8.96 14.74 -2.54
N LYS A 51 10.23 14.88 -2.15
CA LYS A 51 11.34 14.29 -2.90
C LYS A 51 11.29 12.75 -2.89
N LEU A 52 10.88 12.16 -1.75
CA LEU A 52 10.75 10.71 -1.61
C LEU A 52 9.56 10.20 -2.42
N GLU A 53 8.42 10.87 -2.33
CA GLU A 53 7.21 10.61 -3.12
C GLU A 53 7.51 10.68 -4.61
N ALA A 54 8.09 11.78 -5.10
CA ALA A 54 8.48 11.94 -6.51
C ALA A 54 9.49 10.88 -6.95
N THR A 55 10.47 10.53 -6.12
CA THR A 55 11.42 9.47 -6.47
C THR A 55 10.73 8.11 -6.58
N LEU A 56 9.85 7.77 -5.64
CA LEU A 56 9.12 6.50 -5.66
C LEU A 56 8.16 6.43 -6.86
N ASN A 57 7.46 7.52 -7.15
CA ASN A 57 6.52 7.61 -8.25
C ASN A 57 7.24 7.65 -9.61
N ASP A 58 8.10 8.65 -9.82
CA ASP A 58 8.71 8.94 -11.13
C ASP A 58 9.83 7.97 -11.50
N LYS A 59 10.66 7.56 -10.52
CA LYS A 59 11.85 6.72 -10.77
C LYS A 59 11.56 5.23 -10.61
N TYR A 60 10.73 4.87 -9.64
CA TYR A 60 10.45 3.46 -9.31
C TYR A 60 9.05 3.00 -9.71
N GLY A 61 8.16 3.90 -10.14
CA GLY A 61 6.81 3.55 -10.57
C GLY A 61 5.88 3.14 -9.41
N VAL A 62 6.24 3.41 -8.17
CA VAL A 62 5.42 3.07 -7.01
C VAL A 62 4.47 4.23 -6.73
N SER A 63 3.18 4.01 -6.95
CA SER A 63 2.14 4.98 -6.56
C SER A 63 2.27 5.23 -5.06
N THR A 64 2.58 6.48 -4.69
CA THR A 64 2.95 6.84 -3.34
C THR A 64 2.09 7.99 -2.87
N VAL A 65 1.56 7.88 -1.66
CA VAL A 65 0.75 8.92 -1.00
C VAL A 65 1.40 9.27 0.33
N VAL A 66 1.54 10.55 0.63
CA VAL A 66 2.03 11.01 1.94
C VAL A 66 0.85 11.42 2.82
N ALA A 67 0.81 10.92 4.05
CA ALA A 67 -0.19 11.37 5.02
C ALA A 67 -0.10 12.88 5.23
N LYS A 68 -1.24 13.57 5.07
CA LYS A 68 -1.34 15.03 5.09
C LYS A 68 -1.22 15.55 6.53
N VAL A 69 -0.02 15.94 6.94
CA VAL A 69 0.28 16.48 8.27
C VAL A 69 1.14 17.73 8.17
N SER A 70 0.84 18.71 9.02
CA SER A 70 1.59 19.95 9.12
C SER A 70 2.34 20.06 10.45
N ARG A 71 3.41 20.86 10.47
CA ARG A 71 4.12 21.23 11.70
C ARG A 71 3.20 21.90 12.72
N LEU A 72 2.21 22.64 12.25
CA LEU A 72 1.22 23.29 13.11
C LEU A 72 0.28 22.26 13.75
N ASP A 73 -0.12 21.22 13.02
CA ASP A 73 -0.89 20.10 13.59
C ASP A 73 -0.10 19.43 14.71
N TRP A 74 1.19 19.21 14.50
CA TRP A 74 2.06 18.73 15.57
C TRP A 74 2.11 19.69 16.74
N PHE A 75 2.32 21.00 16.54
CA PHE A 75 2.36 21.95 17.65
C PHE A 75 1.06 21.96 18.47
N ARG A 76 -0.10 21.94 17.80
CA ARG A 76 -1.42 21.97 18.45
C ARG A 76 -1.73 20.69 19.24
N ASN A 77 -1.22 19.54 18.79
CA ASN A 77 -1.53 18.24 19.38
C ASN A 77 -0.37 17.61 20.16
N ALA A 78 0.85 18.15 20.06
CA ALA A 78 2.03 17.65 20.76
C ALA A 78 1.96 17.86 22.27
N ALA A 79 1.08 18.73 22.76
CA ALA A 79 0.82 18.92 24.18
C ALA A 79 0.46 17.59 24.91
N GLY A 80 -0.14 16.63 24.21
CA GLY A 80 -0.38 15.29 24.76
C GLY A 80 0.71 14.24 24.45
N LEU A 81 1.65 14.54 23.54
CA LEU A 81 2.76 13.65 23.16
C LEU A 81 3.99 13.78 24.08
N ILE A 82 4.01 14.80 24.95
CA ILE A 82 5.08 15.08 25.89
C ILE A 82 5.04 14.17 27.12
N ASP A 83 3.95 13.43 27.34
CA ASP A 83 3.83 12.51 28.47
C ASP A 83 4.77 11.30 28.26
N PRO A 84 5.75 11.03 29.14
CA PRO A 84 6.65 9.88 29.00
C PRO A 84 5.91 8.52 29.01
N ASN A 85 4.73 8.44 29.63
CA ASN A 85 3.89 7.24 29.65
C ASN A 85 3.29 6.94 28.26
N TYR A 86 3.19 7.96 27.40
CA TYR A 86 2.78 7.85 26.01
C TYR A 86 3.72 6.93 25.22
N TRP A 87 5.03 7.21 25.30
CA TRP A 87 6.07 6.45 24.62
C TRP A 87 6.29 5.06 25.21
N ARG A 88 5.92 4.87 26.49
CA ARG A 88 5.94 3.58 27.18
C ARG A 88 4.80 2.64 26.75
N GLY A 89 3.83 3.13 25.98
CA GLY A 89 2.80 2.30 25.36
C GLY A 89 1.78 1.71 26.34
N THR A 90 1.68 2.29 27.55
CA THR A 90 0.66 1.95 28.56
C THR A 90 -0.66 2.68 28.33
N LEU A 91 -0.68 3.69 27.46
CA LEU A 91 -1.88 4.39 27.05
C LEU A 91 -2.55 3.66 25.88
N GLN A 92 -3.79 3.24 26.07
CA GLN A 92 -4.75 2.96 24.99
C GLN A 92 -4.85 4.19 24.08
N PRO A 93 -5.17 4.06 22.78
CA PRO A 93 -5.12 5.18 21.84
C PRO A 93 -5.88 6.38 22.43
N SER A 94 -5.12 7.39 22.85
CA SER A 94 -5.67 8.57 23.49
C SER A 94 -6.16 9.52 22.40
N PRO A 95 -7.21 10.33 22.65
CA PRO A 95 -7.76 11.28 21.68
C PRO A 95 -6.73 12.26 21.07
N VAL A 96 -5.55 12.37 21.68
CA VAL A 96 -4.40 13.15 21.20
C VAL A 96 -3.92 12.70 19.81
N LEU A 97 -4.13 11.44 19.43
CA LEU A 97 -3.59 10.88 18.17
C LEU A 97 -4.64 10.62 17.10
N ASP A 98 -5.92 10.72 17.43
CA ASP A 98 -7.02 10.46 16.48
C ASP A 98 -6.91 11.33 15.23
N TRP A 99 -6.47 12.58 15.37
CA TRP A 99 -6.24 13.45 14.22
C TRP A 99 -5.17 12.89 13.26
N TYR A 100 -4.09 12.29 13.78
CA TYR A 100 -3.02 11.73 12.96
C TYR A 100 -3.47 10.43 12.33
N LEU A 101 -4.10 9.54 13.11
CA LEU A 101 -4.64 8.28 12.61
C LEU A 101 -5.67 8.51 11.51
N LYS A 102 -6.51 9.54 11.65
CA LYS A 102 -7.42 9.98 10.59
C LYS A 102 -6.67 10.38 9.32
N ARG A 103 -5.58 11.14 9.42
CA ARG A 103 -4.78 11.53 8.23
C ARG A 103 -4.06 10.35 7.59
N VAL A 104 -3.72 9.33 8.37
CA VAL A 104 -3.21 8.06 7.83
C VAL A 104 -4.31 7.31 7.11
N ASP A 105 -5.52 7.25 7.70
CA ASP A 105 -6.68 6.59 7.11
C ASP A 105 -7.07 7.24 5.78
N ASP A 106 -7.19 8.57 5.75
CA ASP A 106 -7.46 9.35 4.53
C ASP A 106 -6.42 9.03 3.43
N ALA A 107 -5.14 8.92 3.80
CA ALA A 107 -4.05 8.60 2.85
C ALA A 107 -4.06 7.14 2.41
N VAL A 108 -4.50 6.22 3.27
CA VAL A 108 -4.70 4.81 2.95
C VAL A 108 -5.87 4.64 1.99
N GLU A 109 -6.97 5.36 2.19
CA GLU A 109 -8.10 5.38 1.26
C GLU A 109 -7.69 5.95 -0.10
N GLU A 110 -7.00 7.10 -0.12
CA GLU A 110 -6.45 7.70 -1.35
C GLU A 110 -5.53 6.70 -2.09
N ALA A 111 -4.65 6.00 -1.37
CA ALA A 111 -3.79 4.97 -1.98
C ALA A 111 -4.55 3.74 -2.51
N LYS A 112 -5.68 3.38 -1.89
CA LYS A 112 -6.55 2.29 -2.38
C LYS A 112 -7.27 2.69 -3.66
N GLU A 113 -7.76 3.93 -3.75
CA GLU A 113 -8.44 4.44 -4.94
C GLU A 113 -7.51 4.50 -6.16
N LEU A 114 -6.22 4.76 -5.93
CA LEU A 114 -5.19 4.77 -6.98
C LEU A 114 -4.76 3.35 -7.42
N ALA A 115 -5.15 2.31 -6.69
CA ALA A 115 -4.72 0.93 -6.94
C ALA A 115 -5.87 0.05 -7.47
N PRO A 116 -5.57 -1.04 -8.19
CA PRO A 116 -6.59 -1.98 -8.62
C PRO A 116 -7.38 -2.55 -7.42
N PRO A 117 -8.70 -2.82 -7.57
CA PRO A 117 -9.51 -3.40 -6.50
C PRO A 117 -8.90 -4.68 -5.92
N GLY A 118 -8.87 -4.80 -4.59
CA GLY A 118 -8.27 -5.94 -3.90
C GLY A 118 -6.74 -5.89 -3.75
N SER A 119 -6.10 -4.80 -4.17
CA SER A 119 -4.67 -4.58 -3.92
C SER A 119 -4.41 -4.27 -2.45
N THR A 120 -3.27 -4.72 -1.96
CA THR A 120 -2.75 -4.37 -0.63
C THR A 120 -1.71 -3.25 -0.75
N LEU A 121 -1.42 -2.60 0.37
CA LEU A 121 -0.60 -1.40 0.50
C LEU A 121 0.73 -1.71 1.20
N SER A 122 1.70 -0.81 1.05
CA SER A 122 2.91 -0.75 1.88
C SER A 122 2.89 0.52 2.74
N LEU A 123 3.19 0.42 4.03
CA LEU A 123 3.34 1.58 4.92
C LEU A 123 4.83 1.89 5.11
N ILE A 124 5.21 3.15 5.03
CA ILE A 124 6.58 3.64 5.26
C ILE A 124 6.54 4.66 6.39
N GLY A 125 6.88 4.24 7.61
CA GLY A 125 6.91 5.11 8.78
C GLY A 125 8.30 5.69 9.04
N HIS A 126 8.39 7.02 9.19
CA HIS A 126 9.64 7.68 9.58
C HIS A 126 9.62 8.06 11.07
N SER A 127 10.66 7.67 11.81
CA SER A 127 10.82 7.97 13.25
C SER A 127 9.55 7.59 14.03
N ALA A 128 8.88 8.54 14.70
CA ALA A 128 7.60 8.30 15.37
C ALA A 128 6.51 7.72 14.45
N GLY A 129 6.52 8.05 13.16
CA GLY A 129 5.57 7.54 12.17
C GLY A 129 5.55 6.01 12.06
N GLY A 130 6.67 5.33 12.31
CA GLY A 130 6.71 3.86 12.33
C GLY A 130 6.02 3.24 13.56
N TRP A 131 6.03 3.92 14.70
CA TRP A 131 5.25 3.52 15.87
C TRP A 131 3.75 3.79 15.65
N LEU A 132 3.43 4.95 15.06
CA LEU A 132 2.06 5.32 14.69
C LEU A 132 1.44 4.36 13.69
N ALA A 133 2.24 3.87 12.72
CA ALA A 133 1.81 2.83 11.79
C ALA A 133 1.32 1.56 12.51
N ARG A 134 2.03 1.16 13.58
CA ARG A 134 1.66 -0.03 14.38
C ARG A 134 0.37 0.19 15.15
N LEU A 135 0.17 1.38 15.71
CA LEU A 135 -1.09 1.74 16.36
C LEU A 135 -2.25 1.76 15.36
N TYR A 136 -2.04 2.34 14.17
CA TYR A 136 -3.04 2.30 13.10
C TYR A 136 -3.41 0.85 12.75
N MET A 137 -2.43 -0.03 12.56
CA MET A 137 -2.64 -1.46 12.30
C MET A 137 -3.37 -2.19 13.44
N GLU A 138 -3.13 -1.80 14.69
CA GLU A 138 -3.82 -2.35 15.87
C GLU A 138 -5.29 -1.92 15.92
N GLN A 139 -5.58 -0.67 15.53
CA GLN A 139 -6.93 -0.09 15.61
C GLN A 139 -7.80 -0.38 14.37
N PHE A 140 -7.23 -0.31 13.17
CA PHE A 140 -7.94 -0.43 11.89
C PHE A 140 -7.70 -1.78 11.20
N GLY A 141 -6.79 -2.60 11.74
CA GLY A 141 -6.46 -3.91 11.21
C GLY A 141 -5.36 -3.90 10.14
N VAL A 142 -5.03 -5.09 9.65
CA VAL A 142 -3.87 -5.34 8.77
C VAL A 142 -4.23 -5.98 7.43
N SER A 143 -5.51 -6.27 7.19
CA SER A 143 -5.98 -7.04 6.03
C SER A 143 -5.53 -6.44 4.69
N ASN A 144 -5.42 -5.12 4.62
CA ASN A 144 -5.04 -4.39 3.42
C ASN A 144 -3.54 -4.02 3.38
N ILE A 145 -2.74 -4.40 4.38
CA ILE A 145 -1.34 -3.96 4.51
C ILE A 145 -0.42 -5.18 4.34
N SER A 146 0.41 -5.17 3.30
CA SER A 146 1.39 -6.24 3.02
C SER A 146 2.77 -5.98 3.63
N LEU A 147 3.14 -4.72 3.82
CA LEU A 147 4.48 -4.35 4.24
C LEU A 147 4.42 -3.14 5.18
N LEU A 148 5.23 -3.17 6.24
CA LEU A 148 5.55 -2.01 7.07
C LEU A 148 7.07 -1.81 7.09
N LEU A 149 7.53 -0.73 6.48
CA LEU A 149 8.91 -0.27 6.51
C LEU A 149 9.05 0.87 7.52
N THR A 150 9.98 0.77 8.48
CA THR A 150 10.23 1.82 9.47
C THR A 150 11.64 2.38 9.37
N LEU A 151 11.77 3.70 9.26
CA LEU A 151 13.04 4.42 9.11
C LEU A 151 13.36 5.15 10.42
N GLY A 152 14.36 4.68 11.18
CA GLY A 152 14.82 5.36 12.40
C GLY A 152 13.82 5.34 13.57
N THR A 153 12.86 4.40 13.58
CA THR A 153 11.89 4.24 14.67
C THR A 153 12.49 3.43 15.82
N PRO A 154 12.32 3.85 17.10
CA PRO A 154 12.76 3.02 18.22
C PRO A 154 12.04 1.67 18.22
N HIS A 155 12.80 0.58 18.24
CA HIS A 155 12.27 -0.80 18.20
C HIS A 155 11.59 -1.24 19.51
N LEU A 156 11.65 -0.42 20.56
CA LEU A 156 11.19 -0.75 21.92
C LEU A 156 9.85 -0.09 22.30
N SER A 157 9.32 0.85 21.52
CA SER A 157 7.97 1.38 21.77
C SER A 157 6.93 0.37 21.23
N LYS A 158 6.34 -0.38 22.16
CA LYS A 158 5.50 -1.58 21.97
C LYS A 158 6.29 -2.77 21.41
N ARG A 159 6.38 -3.85 22.22
CA ARG A 159 6.68 -5.21 21.75
C ARG A 159 5.68 -5.55 20.65
N CYS A 160 6.10 -5.44 19.40
CA CYS A 160 5.27 -5.74 18.24
C CYS A 160 5.02 -7.26 18.23
N LEU A 161 3.82 -7.70 18.60
CA LEU A 161 3.42 -9.12 18.52
C LEU A 161 3.55 -9.64 17.07
N TRP A 162 3.53 -8.73 16.08
CA TRP A 162 3.75 -9.06 14.67
C TRP A 162 5.20 -9.39 14.33
N CYS A 163 6.20 -8.70 14.91
CA CYS A 163 7.62 -9.09 14.76
C CYS A 163 7.90 -10.49 15.35
N TYR A 164 7.08 -10.95 16.30
CA TYR A 164 7.19 -12.30 16.84
C TYR A 164 6.48 -13.35 15.97
N ARG A 165 5.37 -12.99 15.32
CA ARG A 165 4.55 -13.93 14.54
C ARG A 165 5.11 -14.25 13.15
N SER A 166 5.97 -13.40 12.59
CA SER A 166 6.73 -13.73 11.38
C SER A 166 7.88 -14.72 11.62
N ASN A 167 8.20 -15.04 12.88
CA ASN A 167 9.29 -15.96 13.25
C ASN A 167 8.80 -17.31 13.81
N GLN A 168 7.50 -17.59 13.74
CA GLN A 168 6.87 -18.82 14.26
C GLN A 168 6.31 -19.73 13.14
N GLY A 169 6.73 -19.50 11.89
CA GLY A 169 6.35 -20.30 10.73
C GLY A 169 7.54 -21.03 10.13
N SER A 170 8.23 -21.88 10.90
CA SER A 170 9.19 -22.87 10.42
C SER A 170 9.52 -23.86 11.54
N SER A 171 8.60 -24.80 11.80
CA SER A 171 8.87 -26.13 12.34
C SER A 171 7.69 -27.04 11.98
#